data_AF-A0A2M8E6D9-F1
#
_entry.id   AF-A0A2M8E6D9-F1
#
_cell.length_a   1.000
_cell.length_b   1.000
_cell.length_c   1.000
_cell.angle_alpha   90.00
_cell.angle_beta   90.00
_cell.angle_gamma   90.00
#
_symmetry.space_group_name_H-M   'P 1'
#
loop_
_entity.id
_entity.type
_entity.pdbx_description
1 polymer ?
#
loop_
_entity_poly.entity_id
_entity_poly.type
_entity_poly.pdbx_seq_one_letter_code
_entity_poly.pdbx_strand_id
1 'polypeptide(L)'
;MNALNSSKTQRIDVRASEAVKRLLQEAALVCHKNVSEFLLDAGVTAANQALADRSRFVLDGAQWQAFQVALDRPVQDKPRLKQLLSGSGVLG
;
A
#
# COMPACT_ATOMS: atom_id res chain seq x y z
N MET A 1 -16.91 -13.37 14.12
CA MET A 1 -16.13 -13.53 12.86
C MET A 1 -14.69 -13.75 13.25
N ASN A 2 -14.22 -15.00 13.18
CA ASN A 2 -13.08 -15.53 13.92
C ASN A 2 -11.87 -15.80 13.00
N ALA A 3 -11.24 -14.75 12.46
CA ALA A 3 -10.16 -14.87 11.49
C ALA A 3 -8.82 -14.23 11.95
N LEU A 4 -8.62 -14.01 13.25
CA LEU A 4 -7.47 -13.23 13.77
C LEU A 4 -6.38 -14.03 14.48
N ASN A 5 -6.48 -15.37 14.53
CA ASN A 5 -5.46 -16.22 15.17
C ASN A 5 -5.03 -17.39 14.27
N SER A 6 -4.81 -17.12 12.98
CA SER A 6 -4.00 -18.03 12.16
C SER A 6 -2.61 -18.09 12.78
N SER A 7 -2.17 -19.29 13.17
CA SER A 7 -0.81 -19.52 13.65
C SER A 7 0.20 -18.98 12.64
N LYS A 8 1.28 -18.34 13.13
CA LYS A 8 2.40 -17.82 12.32
C LYS A 8 3.20 -19.00 11.73
N THR A 9 2.61 -19.72 10.77
CA THR A 9 3.14 -20.97 10.22
C THR A 9 4.12 -20.75 9.06
N GLN A 10 4.06 -19.57 8.43
CA GLN A 10 4.91 -19.24 7.29
C GLN A 10 6.26 -18.70 7.76
N ARG A 11 7.35 -19.13 7.10
CA ARG A 11 8.73 -18.72 7.40
C ARG A 11 9.23 -17.74 6.36
N ILE A 12 10.01 -16.76 6.80
CA ILE A 12 10.71 -15.79 5.95
C ILE A 12 12.19 -15.88 6.31
N ASP A 13 13.00 -16.43 5.40
CA ASP A 13 14.44 -16.57 5.59
C ASP A 13 15.17 -15.41 4.88
N VAL A 14 15.91 -14.60 5.64
CA VAL A 14 16.64 -13.41 5.15
C VAL A 14 18.13 -13.56 5.45
N ARG A 15 18.97 -13.31 4.44
CA ARG A 15 20.42 -13.24 4.61
C ARG A 15 20.85 -11.80 4.83
N ALA A 16 21.74 -11.58 5.79
CA ALA A 16 22.30 -10.28 6.12
C ALA A 16 23.79 -10.42 6.44
N SER A 17 24.55 -9.34 6.23
CA SER A 17 25.91 -9.24 6.74
C SER A 17 25.91 -9.09 8.26
N GLU A 18 27.06 -9.33 8.90
CA GLU A 18 27.15 -9.21 10.36
C GLU A 18 26.85 -7.78 10.85
N ALA A 19 27.32 -6.76 10.14
CA ALA A 19 27.04 -5.36 10.46
C ALA A 19 25.52 -5.07 10.44
N VAL A 20 24.82 -5.57 9.42
CA VAL A 20 23.36 -5.39 9.31
C VAL A 20 22.63 -6.14 10.43
N LYS A 21 23.08 -7.35 10.76
CA LYS A 21 22.49 -8.12 11.87
C LYS A 21 22.62 -7.37 13.20
N ARG A 22 23.80 -6.81 13.50
CA ARG A 22 24.02 -6.03 14.73
C ARG A 22 23.12 -4.80 14.80
N LEU A 23 23.03 -4.04 13.70
CA LEU A 23 22.16 -2.88 13.60
C LEU A 23 20.69 -3.24 13.90
N LEU A 24 20.20 -4.33 13.31
CA LEU A 24 18.83 -4.81 13.53
C LEU A 24 18.60 -5.28 14.98
N GLN A 25 19.61 -5.88 15.61
CA GLN A 25 19.55 -6.28 17.02
C GLN A 25 19.47 -5.08 17.94
N GLU A 26 20.29 -4.06 17.73
CA GLU A 26 20.26 -2.82 18.50
C GLU A 26 18.92 -2.08 18.35
N ALA A 27 18.41 -1.97 17.13
CA ALA A 27 17.09 -1.37 16.87
C ALA A 27 15.96 -2.14 17.57
N ALA A 28 15.98 -3.47 17.52
CA ALA A 28 15.00 -4.30 18.21
C ALA A 28 15.04 -4.11 19.73
N LEU A 29 16.24 -4.01 20.32
CA LEU A 29 16.42 -3.73 21.75
C LEU A 29 15.85 -2.38 22.16
N VAL A 30 16.10 -1.32 21.39
CA VAL A 30 15.53 0.02 21.63
C VAL A 30 14.01 -0.01 21.57
N CYS A 31 13.43 -0.82 20.68
CA CYS A 31 11.99 -0.98 20.55
C CYS A 31 11.37 -1.98 21.55
N HIS A 32 12.16 -2.56 22.46
CA HIS A 32 11.72 -3.62 23.39
C HIS A 32 11.06 -4.82 22.70
N LYS A 33 11.55 -5.19 21.51
CA LYS A 33 11.05 -6.30 20.68
C LYS A 33 12.15 -7.31 20.41
N ASN A 34 11.79 -8.55 20.08
CA ASN A 34 12.77 -9.47 19.51
C ASN A 34 13.08 -9.11 18.04
N VAL A 35 14.20 -9.59 17.51
CA VAL A 35 14.64 -9.26 16.14
C VAL A 35 13.60 -9.66 15.10
N SER A 36 12.95 -10.82 15.27
CA SER A 36 11.94 -11.32 14.34
C SER A 36 10.68 -10.45 14.35
N GLU A 37 10.23 -9.99 15.52
CA GLU A 37 9.11 -9.09 15.68
C GLU A 37 9.40 -7.71 15.11
N PHE A 38 10.58 -7.17 15.39
CA PHE A 38 11.03 -5.91 14.81
C PHE A 38 11.04 -5.97 13.28
N LEU A 39 11.64 -7.02 12.72
CA LEU A 39 11.70 -7.21 11.27
C LEU A 39 10.33 -7.41 10.63
N LEU A 40 9.44 -8.18 11.28
CA LEU A 40 8.09 -8.39 10.77
C LEU A 40 7.27 -7.11 10.78
N ASP A 41 7.35 -6.33 11.86
CA ASP A 41 6.62 -5.07 12.01
C ASP A 41 7.10 -4.00 11.02
N ALA A 42 8.43 -3.86 10.88
CA ALA A 42 9.04 -3.00 9.88
C ALA A 42 8.68 -3.45 8.45
N GLY A 43 8.69 -4.75 8.19
CA GLY A 43 8.33 -5.33 6.90
C GLY A 43 6.87 -5.09 6.53
N VAL A 44 5.94 -5.26 7.49
CA VAL A 44 4.51 -4.97 7.29
C VAL A 44 4.29 -3.48 7.02
N THR A 45 4.97 -2.61 7.76
CA THR A 45 4.88 -1.15 7.56
C THR A 45 5.38 -0.78 6.16
N ALA A 46 6.54 -1.27 5.75
CA ALA A 46 7.11 -1.02 4.43
C ALA A 46 6.22 -1.59 3.30
N ALA A 47 5.65 -2.79 3.49
CA ALA A 47 4.74 -3.40 2.53
C ALA A 47 3.45 -2.58 2.38
N ASN A 48 2.87 -2.14 3.49
CA ASN A 48 1.69 -1.27 3.46
C ASN A 48 1.97 0.05 2.76
N GLN A 49 3.14 0.66 2.99
CA GLN A 49 3.53 1.89 2.31
C GLN A 49 3.69 1.66 0.80
N ALA A 50 4.41 0.62 0.39
CA ALA A 50 4.61 0.29 -1.02
C ALA A 50 3.29 -0.05 -1.76
N LEU A 51 2.32 -0.68 -1.07
CA LEU A 51 0.99 -0.96 -1.61
C LEU A 51 0.09 0.29 -1.58
N ALA A 52 0.22 1.13 -0.56
CA ALA A 52 -0.52 2.38 -0.45
C ALA A 52 -0.09 3.40 -1.50
N ASP A 53 1.20 3.47 -1.86
CA ASP A 53 1.70 4.30 -2.95
C ASP A 53 1.02 3.98 -4.30
N ARG A 54 0.42 2.78 -4.43
CA ARG A 54 -0.32 2.36 -5.63
C ARG A 54 -1.84 2.61 -5.57
N SER A 55 -2.40 2.88 -4.38
CA SER A 55 -3.86 3.02 -4.18
C SER A 55 -4.28 4.32 -3.51
N ARG A 56 -3.34 5.10 -2.97
CA ARG A 56 -3.59 6.31 -2.20
C ARG A 56 -3.03 7.53 -2.94
N PHE A 57 -3.93 8.35 -3.46
CA PHE A 57 -3.59 9.65 -4.03
C PHE A 57 -3.65 10.71 -2.94
N VAL A 58 -2.52 11.28 -2.57
CA VAL A 58 -2.46 12.43 -1.66
C VAL A 58 -2.63 13.69 -2.49
N LEU A 59 -3.70 14.44 -2.24
CA LEU A 59 -4.00 15.70 -2.90
C LEU A 59 -3.65 16.87 -1.98
N ASP A 60 -3.05 17.92 -2.53
CA ASP A 60 -2.95 19.20 -1.84
C ASP A 60 -4.32 19.91 -1.74
N GLY A 61 -4.40 21.02 -1.00
CA GLY A 61 -5.69 21.71 -0.78
C GLY A 61 -6.37 22.19 -2.06
N ALA A 62 -5.61 22.60 -3.07
CA ALA A 62 -6.17 23.07 -4.35
C ALA A 62 -6.67 21.89 -5.19
N GLN A 63 -5.91 20.79 -5.22
CA GLN A 63 -6.27 19.55 -5.88
C GLN A 63 -7.49 18.90 -5.22
N TRP A 64 -7.60 18.96 -3.89
CA TRP A 64 -8.77 18.49 -3.14
C TRP A 64 -10.02 19.28 -3.53
N GLN A 65 -9.95 20.61 -3.58
CA GLN A 65 -11.08 21.45 -4.00
C GLN A 65 -11.50 21.14 -5.45
N ALA A 66 -10.53 21.01 -6.37
CA ALA A 66 -10.80 20.65 -7.76
C ALA A 66 -11.45 19.26 -7.88
N PHE A 67 -11.00 18.31 -7.06
CA PHE A 67 -11.57 16.97 -6.99
C PHE A 67 -13.03 17.00 -6.47
N GLN A 68 -13.31 17.76 -5.42
CA GLN A 68 -14.68 17.92 -4.90
C GLN A 68 -15.62 18.53 -5.95
N VAL A 69 -15.19 19.59 -6.64
CA VAL A 69 -15.97 20.20 -7.74
C VAL A 69 -16.22 19.21 -8.87
N ALA A 70 -15.23 18.37 -9.19
CA ALA A 70 -15.38 17.32 -10.21
C ALA A 70 -16.35 16.21 -9.77
N LEU A 71 -16.37 15.87 -8.47
CA LEU A 71 -17.24 14.84 -7.89
C LEU A 71 -18.71 15.30 -7.84
N ASP A 72 -18.95 16.55 -7.43
CA ASP A 72 -20.30 17.12 -7.31
C ASP A 72 -20.92 17.51 -8.66
N ARG A 73 -20.12 17.53 -9.73
CA ARG A 73 -20.60 17.90 -11.06
C ARG A 73 -21.61 16.86 -11.56
N PRO A 74 -22.81 17.28 -11.99
CA PRO A 74 -23.80 16.35 -12.55
C PRO A 74 -23.23 15.67 -13.80
N VAL A 75 -23.58 14.40 -13.99
CA VAL A 75 -23.14 13.59 -15.12
C VAL A 75 -23.38 14.33 -16.43
N GLN A 76 -22.30 14.59 -17.15
CA GLN A 76 -22.33 15.24 -18.45
C GLN A 76 -22.19 14.18 -19.53
N ASP A 77 -23.01 14.25 -20.56
CA ASP A 77 -22.86 13.42 -21.75
C ASP A 77 -21.52 13.71 -22.42
N LYS A 78 -20.70 12.66 -22.53
CA LYS A 78 -19.40 12.72 -23.20
C LYS A 78 -19.46 11.85 -24.45
N PRO A 79 -19.86 12.40 -25.63
CA PRO A 79 -20.11 11.60 -26.82
C PRO A 79 -18.89 10.79 -27.29
N ARG A 80 -17.67 11.32 -27.10
CA ARG A 80 -16.42 10.58 -27.36
C ARG A 80 -16.19 9.41 -26.41
N LEU A 81 -16.55 9.56 -25.12
CA LEU A 81 -16.45 8.48 -24.15
C LEU A 81 -17.47 7.39 -24.44
N LYS A 82 -18.69 7.78 -24.86
CA LYS A 82 -19.73 6.85 -25.32
C LYS A 82 -19.26 6.06 -26.54
N GLN A 83 -18.69 6.73 -27.54
CA GLN A 83 -18.09 6.08 -28.72
C GLN A 83 -16.95 5.13 -28.36
N LEU A 84 -16.07 5.51 -27.43
CA LEU A 84 -14.97 4.66 -26.94
C LEU A 84 -15.50 3.39 -26.24
N LEU A 85 -16.52 3.52 -25.39
CA LEU A 85 -17.11 2.39 -24.66
C LEU A 85 -18.02 1.51 -25.55
N SER A 86 -18.59 2.06 -26.62
CA SER A 86 -19.42 1.33 -27.58
C SER A 86 -18.63 0.70 -28.73
N GLY A 87 -17.40 1.15 -28.98
CA GLY A 87 -16.50 0.52 -29.93
C GLY A 87 -15.90 -0.73 -29.32
N SER A 88 -15.90 -1.86 -30.03
CA SER A 88 -15.11 -3.03 -29.63
C SER A 88 -13.66 -2.59 -29.48
N GLY A 89 -13.15 -2.68 -28.25
CA GLY A 89 -11.76 -2.36 -27.97
C GLY A 89 -10.84 -3.34 -28.71
N VAL A 90 -9.55 -3.02 -28.78
CA VAL A 90 -8.51 -3.86 -29.41
C VAL A 90 -8.39 -5.28 -28.79
N LEU A 91 -9.19 -5.58 -27.75
CA LEU A 91 -9.21 -6.85 -27.05
C LEU A 91 -10.52 -7.65 -27.22
N GLY A 92 -11.31 -7.39 -28.28
CA GLY A 92 -12.43 -8.24 -28.69
C GLY A 92 -13.64 -8.18 -27.77
#